data_AF-A0A8S0WS45-F1
#
_entry.id   AF-A0A8S0WS45-F1
#
_cell.length_a   1.000
_cell.length_b   1.000
_cell.length_c   1.000
_cell.angle_alpha   90.00
_cell.angle_beta   90.00
_cell.angle_gamma   90.00
#
_symmetry.space_group_name_H-M   'P 1'
#
loop_
_entity.id
_entity.type
_entity.pdbx_description
1 polymer ?
#
loop_
_entity_poly.entity_id
_entity_poly.type
_entity_poly.pdbx_seq_one_letter_code
_entity_poly.pdbx_strand_id
1 'polypeptide(L)'
;MHRVDSFIKESQRLNPVAICKRTVEPSVLLNRILMKDHIFSDGTAILKGTSIGVATDTTHLNADRYEDPHRFDGFRFVKLKARNLSHSPSSSFSQTNKFDITNTNSDSLGFGLGRHVCPGRFFAASELKIMLAHVVVMYDMKLAEGKRPDNVWLSVTCVPNPTAQVLFRRCGVA
;
A
#
# COMPACT_ATOMS: atom_id res chain seq x y z
N MET A 1 -5.42 6.37 15.43
CA MET A 1 -3.95 6.36 15.55
C MET A 1 -3.30 6.75 14.21
N HIS A 2 -3.30 8.04 13.87
CA HIS A 2 -2.91 8.48 12.51
C HIS A 2 -1.46 8.13 12.10
N ARG A 3 -0.52 8.09 13.06
CA ARG A 3 0.87 7.66 12.82
C ARG A 3 0.99 6.18 12.47
N VAL A 4 0.23 5.33 13.16
CA VAL A 4 0.19 3.88 12.88
C VAL A 4 -0.46 3.62 11.53
N ASP A 5 -1.54 4.32 11.21
CA ASP A 5 -2.20 4.22 9.90
C ASP A 5 -1.23 4.58 8.76
N SER A 6 -0.49 5.67 8.91
CA SER A 6 0.52 6.09 7.94
C SER A 6 1.63 5.05 7.78
N PHE A 7 2.11 4.48 8.89
CA PHE A 7 3.19 3.49 8.85
C PHE A 7 2.76 2.22 8.10
N ILE A 8 1.57 1.71 8.40
CA ILE A 8 1.03 0.52 7.75
C ILE A 8 0.75 0.80 6.27
N LYS A 9 0.16 1.96 5.95
CA LYS A 9 -0.13 2.35 4.56
C LYS A 9 1.15 2.52 3.73
N GLU A 10 2.20 3.08 4.30
CA GLU A 10 3.51 3.18 3.63
C GLU A 10 4.15 1.80 3.43
N SER A 11 4.04 0.91 4.41
CA SER A 11 4.50 -0.47 4.27
C SER A 11 3.77 -1.16 3.11
N GLN A 12 2.44 -0.98 3.03
CA GLN A 12 1.61 -1.50 1.95
C GLN A 12 1.93 -0.89 0.58
N ARG A 13 2.29 0.40 0.51
CA ARG A 13 2.68 1.09 -0.74
C ARG A 13 3.95 0.50 -1.33
N LEU A 14 4.96 0.24 -0.50
CA LEU A 14 6.24 -0.32 -0.95
C LEU A 14 6.24 -1.83 -1.08
N ASN A 15 5.37 -2.53 -0.34
CA ASN A 15 5.31 -3.99 -0.28
C ASN A 15 3.86 -4.49 -0.43
N PRO A 16 3.26 -4.41 -1.62
CA PRO A 16 1.85 -4.73 -1.77
C PRO A 16 1.64 -6.25 -1.81
N VAL A 17 0.60 -6.73 -1.12
CA VAL A 17 0.36 -8.16 -0.81
C VAL A 17 0.12 -9.03 -2.06
N ALA A 18 -0.39 -8.48 -3.16
CA ALA A 18 -0.89 -9.25 -4.29
C ALA A 18 -0.31 -8.80 -5.64
N ILE A 19 1.01 -8.67 -5.72
CA ILE A 19 1.65 -8.08 -6.88
C ILE A 19 2.40 -9.09 -7.75
N CYS A 20 2.05 -9.11 -9.04
CA CYS A 20 2.81 -9.81 -10.05
C CYS A 20 4.14 -9.08 -10.33
N LYS A 21 5.20 -9.35 -9.57
CA LYS A 21 6.55 -9.17 -10.09
C LYS A 21 6.88 -10.36 -10.97
N ARG A 22 6.58 -10.26 -12.27
CA ARG A 22 7.36 -11.03 -13.24
C ARG A 22 8.69 -10.28 -13.37
N THR A 23 9.80 -10.99 -13.36
CA THR A 23 11.19 -10.50 -13.20
C THR A 23 11.65 -9.43 -14.22
N VAL A 24 10.75 -8.94 -15.09
CA VAL A 24 10.99 -8.02 -16.20
C VAL A 24 9.86 -6.98 -16.37
N GLU A 25 8.74 -7.04 -15.61
CA GLU A 25 7.54 -6.20 -15.87
C GLU A 25 6.96 -5.56 -14.59
N PRO A 26 6.34 -4.37 -14.69
CA PRO A 26 5.76 -3.68 -13.55
C PRO A 26 4.60 -4.47 -12.95
N SER A 27 4.45 -4.32 -11.65
CA SER A 27 3.42 -4.98 -10.86
C SER A 27 2.01 -4.62 -11.29
N VAL A 28 1.20 -5.61 -11.71
CA VAL A 28 -0.18 -5.38 -12.19
C VAL A 28 -1.22 -5.83 -11.15
N LEU A 29 -2.18 -4.94 -10.85
CA LEU A 29 -3.38 -5.21 -10.05
C LEU A 29 -4.66 -5.00 -10.88
N LEU A 30 -5.82 -5.31 -10.29
CA LEU A 30 -7.13 -4.98 -10.87
C LEU A 30 -7.36 -5.62 -12.25
N ASN A 31 -6.91 -6.85 -12.45
CA ASN A 31 -7.03 -7.57 -13.72
C ASN A 31 -8.51 -7.67 -14.17
N ARG A 32 -8.77 -7.39 -15.46
CA ARG A 32 -10.07 -7.51 -16.11
C ARG A 32 -9.90 -8.12 -17.50
N ILE A 33 -10.91 -8.83 -17.96
CA ILE A 33 -11.03 -9.24 -19.37
C ILE A 33 -12.11 -8.37 -20.01
N LEU A 34 -11.80 -7.80 -21.18
CA LEU A 34 -12.79 -7.03 -21.92
C LEU A 34 -13.86 -7.95 -22.48
N MET A 35 -15.11 -7.69 -22.11
CA MET A 35 -16.27 -8.44 -22.60
C MET A 35 -16.81 -7.90 -23.93
N LYS A 36 -16.42 -6.68 -24.29
CA LYS A 36 -16.75 -5.95 -25.53
C LYS A 36 -15.58 -5.05 -25.89
N ASP A 37 -15.45 -4.72 -27.17
CA ASP A 37 -14.46 -3.75 -27.65
C ASP A 37 -14.68 -2.40 -26.96
N HIS A 38 -13.59 -1.70 -26.66
CA HIS A 38 -13.62 -0.39 -26.04
C HIS A 38 -12.63 0.55 -26.70
N ILE A 39 -13.08 1.76 -27.03
CA ILE A 39 -12.25 2.84 -27.56
C ILE A 39 -12.17 3.91 -26.48
N PHE A 40 -10.96 4.18 -26.00
CA PHE A 40 -10.70 5.24 -25.03
C PHE A 40 -10.81 6.62 -25.67
N SER A 41 -10.92 7.66 -24.85
CA SER A 41 -11.04 9.04 -25.32
C SER A 41 -9.84 9.54 -26.14
N ASP A 42 -8.68 8.90 -25.99
CA ASP A 42 -7.46 9.17 -26.76
C ASP A 42 -7.39 8.40 -28.09
N GLY A 43 -8.43 7.63 -28.42
CA GLY A 43 -8.50 6.81 -29.63
C GLY A 43 -7.89 5.41 -29.49
N THR A 44 -7.29 5.07 -28.34
CA THR A 44 -6.76 3.72 -28.10
C THR A 44 -7.90 2.71 -28.12
N ALA A 45 -7.83 1.72 -29.01
CA ALA A 45 -8.81 0.65 -29.10
C ALA A 45 -8.29 -0.63 -28.43
N ILE A 46 -9.08 -1.22 -27.53
CA ILE A 46 -8.81 -2.53 -26.93
C ILE A 46 -9.95 -3.48 -27.30
N LEU A 47 -9.60 -4.61 -27.89
CA LEU A 47 -10.55 -5.59 -28.39
C LEU A 47 -11.07 -6.50 -27.27
N LYS A 48 -12.29 -7.01 -27.46
CA LYS A 48 -12.90 -8.07 -26.66
C LYS A 48 -11.95 -9.25 -26.49
N GLY A 49 -11.91 -9.82 -25.29
CA GLY A 49 -11.02 -10.92 -24.93
C GLY A 49 -9.65 -10.48 -24.41
N THR A 50 -9.28 -9.20 -24.57
CA THR A 50 -8.01 -8.69 -24.04
C THR A 50 -8.05 -8.64 -22.51
N SER A 51 -6.98 -9.15 -21.87
CA SER A 51 -6.74 -8.98 -20.44
C SER A 51 -6.02 -7.65 -20.19
N ILE A 52 -6.58 -6.83 -19.32
CA ILE A 52 -6.00 -5.55 -18.88
C ILE A 52 -5.79 -5.56 -17.38
N GLY A 53 -4.91 -4.69 -16.88
CA GLY A 53 -4.74 -4.42 -15.47
C GLY A 53 -4.03 -3.10 -15.24
N VAL A 54 -3.95 -2.68 -13.99
CA VAL A 54 -3.36 -1.40 -13.58
C VAL A 54 -1.93 -1.64 -13.09
N ALA A 55 -0.97 -1.00 -13.75
CA ALA A 55 0.40 -0.92 -13.27
C ALA A 55 0.44 -0.16 -11.93
N THR A 56 0.65 -0.92 -10.86
CA THR A 56 0.59 -0.43 -9.48
C THR A 56 1.90 0.24 -9.10
N ASP A 57 3.04 -0.28 -9.57
CA ASP A 57 4.35 0.31 -9.31
C ASP A 57 4.44 1.73 -9.85
N THR A 58 3.93 1.99 -11.06
CA THR A 58 3.91 3.34 -11.66
C THR A 58 3.01 4.30 -10.89
N THR A 59 2.07 3.80 -10.09
CA THR A 59 1.22 4.60 -9.21
C THR A 59 1.87 4.83 -7.86
N HIS A 60 2.34 3.76 -7.21
CA HIS A 60 2.88 3.77 -5.85
C HIS A 60 4.29 4.34 -5.79
N LEU A 61 5.08 4.23 -6.86
CA LEU A 61 6.45 4.74 -6.96
C LEU A 61 6.54 6.00 -7.84
N ASN A 62 5.43 6.66 -8.11
CA ASN A 62 5.39 7.87 -8.93
C ASN A 62 6.09 9.05 -8.23
N ALA A 63 7.17 9.58 -8.82
CA ALA A 63 7.93 10.70 -8.30
C ALA A 63 7.15 12.03 -8.31
N ASP A 64 6.19 12.20 -9.20
CA ASP A 64 5.32 13.39 -9.24
C ASP A 64 4.35 13.44 -8.05
N ARG A 65 4.11 12.29 -7.41
CA ARG A 65 3.18 12.14 -6.28
C ARG A 65 3.90 11.97 -4.95
N TYR A 66 5.06 11.32 -4.96
CA TYR A 66 5.81 10.96 -3.76
C TYR A 66 7.26 11.39 -3.91
N GLU A 67 7.68 12.31 -3.06
CA GLU A 67 9.10 12.65 -2.85
C GLU A 67 9.88 11.41 -2.38
N ASP A 68 11.03 11.11 -2.98
CA ASP A 68 11.79 9.88 -2.74
C ASP A 68 10.89 8.62 -2.73
N PRO A 69 10.26 8.25 -3.86
CA PRO A 69 9.20 7.24 -3.88
C PRO A 69 9.68 5.85 -3.45
N HIS A 70 10.96 5.52 -3.63
CA HIS A 70 11.54 4.24 -3.22
C HIS A 70 11.91 4.18 -1.73
N ARG A 71 11.96 5.33 -1.04
CA ARG A 71 12.31 5.41 0.37
C ARG A 71 11.08 5.17 1.24
N PHE A 72 11.21 4.30 2.23
CA PHE A 72 10.21 4.14 3.28
C PHE A 72 10.22 5.37 4.19
N ASP A 73 9.10 6.10 4.22
CA ASP A 73 8.81 7.14 5.22
C ASP A 73 7.51 6.79 5.94
N GLY A 74 7.62 6.19 7.13
CA GLY A 74 6.48 5.73 7.91
C GLY A 74 5.47 6.83 8.25
N PHE A 75 5.85 8.11 8.17
CA PHE A 75 4.97 9.25 8.43
C PHE A 75 4.59 10.04 7.17
N ARG A 76 4.90 9.51 5.98
CA ARG A 76 4.59 10.14 4.67
C ARG A 76 3.15 10.60 4.59
N PHE A 77 2.19 9.74 4.93
CA PHE A 77 0.77 10.04 4.80
C PHE A 77 0.26 11.02 5.86
N VAL A 78 0.90 11.09 7.03
CA VAL A 78 0.65 12.17 8.00
C VAL A 78 1.08 13.51 7.42
N LYS A 79 2.29 13.58 6.85
CA LYS A 79 2.83 14.79 6.23
C LYS A 79 2.00 15.24 5.02
N LEU A 80 1.55 14.29 4.19
CA LEU A 80 0.69 14.59 3.04
C LEU A 80 -0.69 15.09 3.47
N LYS A 81 -1.29 14.49 4.51
CA LYS A 81 -2.56 14.97 5.08
C LYS A 81 -2.45 16.39 5.60
N ALA A 82 -1.38 16.69 6.35
CA ALA A 82 -1.12 18.04 6.86
C ALA A 82 -0.94 19.06 5.73
N ARG A 83 -0.12 18.75 4.71
CA ARG A 83 0.10 19.61 3.54
C ARG A 83 -1.18 19.86 2.74
N ASN A 84 -2.01 18.84 2.58
CA ASN A 84 -3.27 18.98 1.84
C ASN A 84 -4.25 19.91 2.57
N LEU A 85 -4.36 19.77 3.90
CA LEU A 85 -5.20 20.64 4.74
C LEU A 85 -4.72 22.09 4.74
N SER A 86 -3.42 22.36 4.67
CA SER A 86 -2.89 23.73 4.61
C SER A 86 -3.16 24.40 3.26
N HIS A 87 -3.17 23.64 2.16
CA HIS A 87 -3.41 24.20 0.81
C HIS A 87 -4.89 24.33 0.45
N SER A 88 -5.76 23.54 1.08
CA SER A 88 -7.21 23.61 0.85
C SER A 88 -7.97 23.49 2.18
N PRO A 89 -8.06 24.55 2.99
CA PRO A 89 -8.71 24.51 4.31
C PRO A 89 -10.21 24.17 4.23
N SER A 90 -10.86 24.45 3.10
CA SER A 90 -12.25 24.09 2.79
C SER A 90 -12.42 22.70 2.17
N SER A 91 -11.39 21.84 2.28
CA SER A 91 -11.42 20.50 1.68
C SER A 91 -12.57 19.67 2.26
N SER A 92 -13.41 19.11 1.38
CA SER A 92 -14.48 18.19 1.79
C SER A 92 -13.97 17.01 2.63
N PHE A 93 -14.86 16.39 3.42
CA PHE A 93 -14.56 15.17 4.20
C PHE A 93 -13.90 14.04 3.39
N SER A 94 -14.18 13.97 2.09
CA SER A 94 -13.56 13.01 1.17
C SER A 94 -12.06 13.27 0.95
N GLN A 95 -11.65 14.54 0.92
CA GLN A 95 -10.25 14.93 0.75
C GLN A 95 -9.43 14.74 2.04
N THR A 96 -10.04 14.99 3.21
CA THR A 96 -9.36 14.83 4.51
C THR A 96 -9.02 13.37 4.80
N ASN A 97 -9.87 12.43 4.39
CA ASN A 97 -9.66 10.99 4.62
C ASN A 97 -8.97 10.28 3.45
N LYS A 98 -8.54 11.01 2.41
CA LYS A 98 -7.85 10.44 1.22
C LYS A 98 -6.64 9.57 1.60
N PHE A 99 -5.92 9.99 2.64
CA PHE A 99 -4.68 9.36 3.07
C PHE A 99 -4.87 8.27 4.13
N ASP A 100 -6.10 8.01 4.55
CA ASP A 100 -6.38 6.97 5.53
C ASP A 100 -6.13 5.59 4.93
N ILE A 101 -5.67 4.63 5.74
CA ILE A 101 -5.32 3.27 5.29
C ILE A 101 -6.48 2.56 4.58
N THR A 102 -7.72 2.77 5.02
CA THR A 102 -8.93 2.12 4.48
C THR A 102 -9.46 2.79 3.22
N ASN A 103 -8.92 3.94 2.83
CA ASN A 103 -9.38 4.68 1.66
C ASN A 103 -8.66 4.21 0.39
N THR A 104 -9.42 4.05 -0.69
CA THR A 104 -8.96 3.59 -2.00
C THR A 104 -9.27 4.63 -3.06
N ASN A 105 -8.26 4.97 -3.86
CA ASN A 105 -8.36 5.94 -4.93
C ASN A 105 -7.27 5.65 -5.98
N SER A 106 -7.17 6.48 -7.01
CA SER A 106 -6.15 6.39 -8.07
C SER A 106 -4.71 6.41 -7.56
N ASP A 107 -4.48 6.81 -6.32
CA ASP A 107 -3.15 6.92 -5.71
C ASP A 107 -2.96 5.83 -4.63
N SER A 108 -4.03 5.12 -4.26
CA SER A 108 -4.08 4.17 -3.15
C SER A 108 -4.82 2.91 -3.57
N LEU A 109 -4.08 2.02 -4.24
CA LEU A 109 -4.58 0.77 -4.83
C LEU A 109 -4.42 -0.47 -3.94
N GLY A 110 -3.89 -0.34 -2.72
CA GLY A 110 -3.53 -1.49 -1.86
C GLY A 110 -4.70 -2.41 -1.47
N PHE A 111 -5.92 -1.89 -1.51
CA PHE A 111 -7.16 -2.64 -1.29
C PHE A 111 -8.02 -2.76 -2.57
N GLY A 112 -7.42 -2.52 -3.74
CA GLY A 112 -8.15 -2.44 -5.01
C GLY A 112 -8.93 -1.14 -5.18
N LEU A 113 -9.78 -1.10 -6.21
CA LEU A 113 -10.54 0.09 -6.61
C LEU A 113 -11.86 -0.31 -7.29
N GLY A 114 -12.87 0.56 -7.20
CA GLY A 114 -14.16 0.40 -7.87
C GLY A 114 -15.00 -0.74 -7.28
N ARG A 115 -15.81 -1.39 -8.12
CA ARG A 115 -16.75 -2.47 -7.72
C ARG A 115 -16.08 -3.66 -7.02
N HIS A 116 -14.79 -3.88 -7.23
CA HIS A 116 -14.03 -4.99 -6.66
C HIS A 116 -13.08 -4.54 -5.54
N VAL A 117 -13.36 -3.41 -4.89
CA VAL A 117 -12.61 -2.98 -3.72
C VAL A 117 -12.72 -4.02 -2.60
N CYS A 118 -11.61 -4.27 -1.90
CA CYS A 118 -11.54 -5.24 -0.82
C CYS A 118 -12.56 -4.87 0.28
N PRO A 119 -13.55 -5.73 0.57
CA PRO A 119 -14.53 -5.47 1.63
C PRO A 119 -13.88 -5.60 3.01
N GLY A 120 -12.85 -6.42 3.15
CA GLY A 120 -12.12 -6.66 4.40
C GLY A 120 -11.18 -5.54 4.85
N ARG A 121 -11.02 -4.46 4.07
CA ARG A 121 -10.04 -3.39 4.35
C ARG A 121 -10.21 -2.72 5.72
N PHE A 122 -11.44 -2.61 6.21
CA PHE A 122 -11.72 -2.04 7.54
C PHE A 122 -11.30 -2.98 8.67
N PHE A 123 -11.62 -4.26 8.51
CA PHE A 123 -11.21 -5.30 9.46
C PHE A 123 -9.67 -5.42 9.50
N ALA A 124 -9.04 -5.56 8.34
CA ALA A 124 -7.58 -5.64 8.22
C ALA A 124 -6.90 -4.39 8.81
N ALA A 125 -7.44 -3.19 8.57
CA ALA A 125 -6.90 -1.98 9.16
C ALA A 125 -6.99 -1.99 10.69
N SER A 126 -8.09 -2.43 11.28
CA SER A 126 -8.23 -2.54 12.75
C SER A 126 -7.27 -3.58 13.33
N GLU A 127 -7.21 -4.76 12.72
CA GLU A 127 -6.32 -5.85 13.13
C GLU A 127 -4.85 -5.42 13.09
N LEU A 128 -4.39 -4.87 11.96
CA LEU A 128 -3.00 -4.41 11.80
C LEU A 128 -2.64 -3.28 12.78
N LYS A 129 -3.58 -2.37 13.07
CA LYS A 129 -3.36 -1.30 14.06
C LYS A 129 -3.16 -1.88 15.46
N ILE A 130 -4.02 -2.83 15.86
CA ILE A 130 -3.95 -3.47 17.18
C ILE A 130 -2.66 -4.28 17.29
N MET A 131 -2.32 -5.09 16.29
CA MET A 131 -1.08 -5.87 16.26
C MET A 131 0.15 -4.98 16.36
N LEU A 132 0.24 -3.91 15.55
CA LEU A 132 1.40 -3.02 15.60
C LEU A 132 1.48 -2.30 16.95
N ALA A 133 0.35 -1.81 17.48
CA ALA A 133 0.32 -1.16 18.79
C ALA A 133 0.77 -2.11 19.90
N HIS A 134 0.29 -3.35 19.91
CA HIS A 134 0.70 -4.35 20.88
C HIS A 134 2.21 -4.59 20.81
N VAL A 135 2.74 -4.79 19.61
CA VAL A 135 4.17 -5.06 19.40
C VAL A 135 5.03 -3.90 19.89
N VAL A 136 4.73 -2.65 19.51
CA VAL A 136 5.57 -1.49 19.86
C VAL A 136 5.43 -1.03 21.31
N VAL A 137 4.34 -1.39 22.00
CA VAL A 137 4.14 -1.07 23.42
C VAL A 137 4.78 -2.13 24.31
N MET A 138 4.68 -3.40 23.92
CA MET A 138 5.03 -4.51 24.80
C MET A 138 6.44 -5.05 24.58
N TYR A 139 7.11 -4.72 23.47
CA TYR A 139 8.39 -5.32 23.12
C TYR A 139 9.40 -4.31 22.56
N ASP A 140 10.65 -4.47 23.00
CA ASP A 140 11.82 -4.02 22.26
C ASP A 140 12.16 -5.05 21.19
N MET A 141 12.39 -4.59 19.97
CA MET A 141 12.70 -5.47 18.84
C MET A 141 14.01 -5.10 18.17
N LYS A 142 14.73 -6.12 17.69
CA LYS A 142 15.82 -5.93 16.72
C LYS A 142 15.85 -7.07 15.70
N LEU A 143 16.36 -6.78 14.52
CA LEU A 143 16.65 -7.80 13.52
C LEU A 143 17.94 -8.52 13.92
N ALA A 144 17.96 -9.85 13.86
CA ALA A 144 19.13 -10.64 14.26
C ALA A 144 20.39 -10.24 13.46
N GLU A 145 20.22 -9.99 12.17
CA GLU A 145 21.28 -9.58 11.25
C GLU A 145 21.44 -8.04 11.15
N GLY A 146 20.69 -7.27 11.94
CA GLY A 146 20.75 -5.80 11.96
C GLY A 146 20.19 -5.10 10.71
N LYS A 147 19.85 -5.84 9.64
CA LYS A 147 19.30 -5.32 8.39
C LYS A 147 17.95 -5.97 8.07
N ARG A 148 17.03 -5.20 7.47
CA ARG A 148 15.77 -5.76 6.94
C ARG A 148 16.11 -6.72 5.79
N PRO A 149 15.66 -7.98 5.85
CA PRO A 149 15.85 -8.92 4.76
C PRO A 149 14.93 -8.55 3.58
N ASP A 150 15.37 -8.89 2.38
CA ASP A 150 14.58 -8.68 1.17
C ASP A 150 13.33 -9.56 1.18
N ASN A 151 12.25 -9.08 0.56
CA ASN A 151 11.05 -9.87 0.41
C ASN A 151 11.29 -11.04 -0.55
N VAL A 152 10.59 -12.15 -0.34
CA VAL A 152 10.56 -13.30 -1.25
C VAL A 152 9.33 -13.20 -2.13
N TRP A 153 9.48 -13.58 -3.40
CA TRP A 153 8.38 -13.60 -4.36
C TRP A 153 7.96 -15.03 -4.64
N LEU A 154 6.70 -15.35 -4.33
CA LEU A 154 6.06 -16.62 -4.64
C LEU A 154 5.06 -16.38 -5.76
N SER A 155 5.47 -16.65 -7.00
CA SER A 155 4.68 -16.31 -8.19
C SER A 155 4.33 -14.82 -8.23
N VAL A 156 3.09 -14.45 -7.93
CA VAL A 156 2.56 -13.08 -7.94
C VAL A 156 2.32 -12.52 -6.54
N THR A 157 2.95 -13.11 -5.52
CA THR A 157 2.76 -12.72 -4.13
C THR A 157 4.09 -12.27 -3.53
N CYS A 158 4.09 -11.08 -2.94
CA CYS A 158 5.20 -10.56 -2.16
C CYS A 158 5.04 -11.05 -0.71
N VAL A 159 5.97 -11.86 -0.22
CA VAL A 159 5.97 -12.32 1.18
C VAL A 159 7.24 -11.86 1.90
N PRO A 160 7.17 -11.63 3.23
CA PRO A 160 8.37 -11.46 4.03
C PRO A 160 9.28 -12.69 3.92
N ASN A 161 10.59 -12.51 4.09
CA ASN A 161 11.53 -13.63 4.12
C ASN A 161 11.17 -14.59 5.28
N PRO A 162 10.88 -15.87 4.99
CA PRO A 162 10.39 -16.81 6.00
C PRO A 162 11.46 -17.30 6.97
N THR A 163 12.75 -17.11 6.66
CA THR A 163 13.88 -17.48 7.53
C THR A 163 14.41 -16.29 8.34
N ALA A 164 13.85 -15.09 8.12
CA ALA A 164 14.23 -13.90 8.85
C ALA A 164 13.92 -14.02 10.34
N GLN A 165 14.89 -13.67 11.18
CA GLN A 165 14.73 -13.68 12.63
C GLN A 165 14.58 -12.25 13.18
N VAL A 166 13.49 -12.05 13.91
CA VAL A 166 13.24 -10.85 14.73
C VAL A 166 13.36 -11.25 16.19
N LEU A 167 14.25 -10.57 16.91
CA LEU A 167 14.49 -10.81 18.33
C LEU A 167 13.56 -9.89 19.13
N PHE A 168 12.80 -10.47 20.05
CA PHE A 168 11.87 -9.76 20.91
C PHE A 168 12.36 -9.81 22.36
N ARG A 169 12.35 -8.66 23.03
CA ARG A 169 12.47 -8.56 24.48
C ARG A 169 11.22 -7.88 25.01
N ARG A 170 10.49 -8.53 25.91
CA ARG A 170 9.33 -7.91 26.56
C ARG A 170 9.80 -6.70 27.36
N CYS A 171 9.18 -5.54 27.14
CA CYS A 171 9.40 -4.37 27.96
C CYS A 171 8.90 -4.67 29.37
N GLY A 172 9.71 -4.36 30.39
CA GLY A 172 9.27 -4.44 31.77
C GLY A 172 8.07 -3.51 31.94
N VAL A 173 6.92 -4.08 32.28
CA VAL A 173 5.76 -3.29 32.68
C VAL A 173 6.10 -2.81 34.09
N ALA A 174 6.45 -1.53 34.23
CA ALA A 174 6.51 -0.87 35.53
C ALA A 174 5.10 -0.79 36.13
#